data_AF-A0A0S7WLM2-F1
#
_entry.id   AF-A0A0S7WLM2-F1
#
_cell.length_a   1.000
_cell.length_b   1.000
_cell.length_c   1.000
_cell.angle_alpha   90.00
_cell.angle_beta   90.00
_cell.angle_gamma   90.00
#
_symmetry.space_group_name_H-M   'P 1'
#
loop_
_entity.id
_entity.type
_entity.pdbx_description
1 polymer ?
#
loop_
_entity_poly.entity_id
_entity_poly.type
_entity_poly.pdbx_seq_one_letter_code
_entity_poly.pdbx_strand_id
1 'polypeptide(L)'
;MLKGPFFFGSDKKEIEEALTPKQEEMLDKISTKVVQWKMAVPAIMFLESVKPLSYLGSQVMVFFEPFVHALFNLPEYNEFQQMMERRENVERLLQRIEKFDAEAYEEEKRRKKEAKLMRRTEKRSFSFKRLLGRE
;
A
#
# COMPACT_ATOMS: atom_id res chain seq x y z
N MET A 1 -40.88 44.88 0.09
CA MET A 1 -39.73 45.81 0.07
C MET A 1 -39.04 45.59 1.42
N LEU A 2 -37.83 45.03 1.57
CA LEU A 2 -36.60 45.06 0.78
C LEU A 2 -35.93 43.66 0.68
N LYS A 3 -35.19 43.48 -0.42
CA LYS A 3 -34.28 42.36 -0.71
C LYS A 3 -32.97 42.50 0.06
N GLY A 4 -32.32 41.37 0.31
CA GLY A 4 -30.87 41.28 0.52
C GLY A 4 -30.43 39.85 0.82
N PRO A 5 -29.72 39.15 -0.10
CA PRO A 5 -29.12 37.86 0.18
C PRO A 5 -27.71 38.11 0.74
N PHE A 6 -27.48 37.86 2.02
CA PHE A 6 -26.10 37.82 2.54
C PHE A 6 -25.53 36.44 2.28
N PHE A 7 -25.00 36.28 1.06
CA PHE A 7 -23.97 35.29 0.78
C PHE A 7 -22.77 35.60 1.67
N PHE A 8 -22.46 34.72 2.62
CA PHE A 8 -21.10 34.58 3.11
C PHE A 8 -20.63 33.17 2.73
N GLY A 9 -20.00 33.11 1.55
CA GLY A 9 -19.06 32.06 1.29
C GLY A 9 -18.00 32.09 2.39
N SER A 10 -17.72 30.92 2.94
CA SER A 10 -16.37 30.61 3.32
C SER A 10 -16.10 29.27 2.70
N ASP A 11 -15.46 29.34 1.55
CA ASP A 11 -14.52 28.38 0.98
C ASP A 11 -13.64 27.76 2.08
N LYS A 12 -14.24 26.89 2.89
CA LYS A 12 -13.60 25.98 3.83
C LYS A 12 -13.71 24.54 3.32
N LYS A 13 -13.62 24.35 2.01
CA LYS A 13 -12.89 23.17 1.53
C LYS A 13 -11.44 23.49 1.82
N GLU A 14 -11.02 23.14 3.03
CA GLU A 14 -9.65 23.13 3.46
C GLU A 14 -8.80 22.60 2.30
N ILE A 15 -7.80 23.37 1.92
CA ILE A 15 -6.77 22.91 0.99
C ILE A 15 -6.13 21.72 1.71
N GLU A 16 -6.58 20.50 1.39
CA GLU A 16 -5.88 19.27 1.78
C GLU A 16 -4.44 19.46 1.32
N GLU A 17 -3.51 19.63 2.26
CA GLU A 17 -2.11 19.85 1.92
C GLU A 17 -1.63 18.63 1.11
N ALA A 18 -1.30 18.88 -0.15
CA ALA A 18 -0.79 17.86 -1.04
C ALA A 18 0.53 17.31 -0.50
N LEU A 19 0.74 16.00 -0.60
CA LEU A 19 2.01 15.40 -0.22
C LEU A 19 3.13 15.94 -1.11
N THR A 20 4.30 16.14 -0.52
CA THR A 20 5.51 16.39 -1.31
C THR A 20 5.89 15.11 -2.08
N PRO A 21 6.66 15.20 -3.18
CA PRO A 21 7.14 14.02 -3.91
C PRO A 21 7.89 13.03 -3.02
N LYS A 22 8.63 13.52 -2.03
CA LYS A 22 9.36 12.69 -1.06
C LYS A 22 8.42 11.92 -0.15
N GLN A 23 7.33 12.56 0.28
CA GLN A 23 6.30 11.93 1.11
C GLN A 23 5.53 10.86 0.34
N GLU A 24 5.22 11.11 -0.94
CA GLU A 24 4.64 10.10 -1.84
C GLU A 24 5.56 8.88 -1.98
N GLU A 25 6.85 9.10 -2.25
CA GLU A 25 7.85 8.04 -2.35
C GLU A 25 7.96 7.24 -1.04
N MET A 26 7.85 7.92 0.10
CA MET A 26 7.86 7.28 1.41
C MET A 26 6.65 6.35 1.60
N LEU A 27 5.44 6.79 1.23
CA LEU A 27 4.25 5.94 1.28
C LEU A 27 4.36 4.74 0.33
N ASP A 28 4.90 4.94 -0.87
CA ASP A 28 5.17 3.86 -1.83
C ASP A 28 6.14 2.82 -1.28
N LYS A 29 7.25 3.29 -0.71
CA LYS A 29 8.29 2.45 -0.12
C LYS A 29 7.72 1.57 1.00
N ILE A 30 6.97 2.15 1.93
CA ILE A 30 6.37 1.43 3.05
C ILE A 30 5.35 0.41 2.54
N SER A 31 4.42 0.84 1.68
CA SER A 31 3.37 -0.01 1.13
C SER A 31 3.96 -1.22 0.42
N THR A 32 4.99 -1.00 -0.39
CA THR A 32 5.71 -2.07 -1.10
C THR A 32 6.32 -3.07 -0.12
N LYS A 33 6.98 -2.60 0.94
CA LYS A 33 7.61 -3.47 1.94
C LYS A 33 6.60 -4.29 2.72
N VAL A 34 5.49 -3.68 3.13
CA VAL A 34 4.38 -4.36 3.81
C VAL A 34 3.85 -5.52 2.96
N VAL A 35 3.62 -5.28 1.66
CA VAL A 35 3.14 -6.32 0.72
C VAL A 35 4.19 -7.40 0.49
N GLN A 36 5.46 -7.01 0.30
CA GLN A 36 6.58 -7.96 0.15
C GLN A 36 6.72 -8.90 1.35
N TRP A 37 6.47 -8.39 2.56
CA TRP A 37 6.50 -9.17 3.79
C TRP A 37 5.21 -9.96 4.07
N LYS A 38 4.22 -9.90 3.17
CA LYS A 38 2.90 -10.52 3.35
C LYS A 38 2.17 -10.02 4.61
N MET A 39 2.36 -8.73 4.93
CA MET A 39 1.80 -8.07 6.12
C MET A 39 0.64 -7.12 5.79
N ALA A 40 0.09 -7.14 4.58
CA ALA A 40 -0.98 -6.23 4.17
C ALA A 40 -2.21 -6.29 5.10
N VAL A 41 -2.73 -7.50 5.37
CA VAL A 41 -3.89 -7.70 6.24
C VAL A 41 -3.67 -7.15 7.67
N PRO A 42 -2.64 -7.58 8.43
CA PRO A 42 -2.43 -7.04 9.77
C PRO A 42 -2.11 -5.53 9.77
N ALA A 43 -1.43 -5.02 8.73
CA ALA A 43 -1.15 -3.58 8.61
C ALA A 43 -2.44 -2.76 8.38
N ILE A 44 -3.33 -3.20 7.49
CA ILE A 44 -4.63 -2.54 7.25
C ILE A 44 -5.46 -2.54 8.54
N MET A 45 -5.56 -3.68 9.22
CA MET A 45 -6.30 -3.77 10.49
C MET A 45 -5.72 -2.84 11.56
N PHE A 46 -4.40 -2.78 11.67
CA PHE A 46 -3.72 -1.86 12.59
C PHE A 46 -4.03 -0.41 12.23
N LEU A 47 -3.86 -0.02 10.97
CA LEU A 47 -4.11 1.34 10.49
C LEU A 47 -5.56 1.76 10.73
N GLU A 48 -6.54 0.90 10.46
CA GLU A 48 -7.96 1.15 10.79
C GLU A 48 -8.17 1.36 12.30
N SER A 49 -7.48 0.58 13.14
CA SER A 49 -7.61 0.70 14.60
C SER A 49 -7.04 2.01 15.16
N VAL A 50 -6.07 2.61 14.47
CA VAL A 50 -5.40 3.85 14.89
C VAL A 50 -5.86 5.10 14.13
N LYS A 51 -6.68 4.95 13.07
CA LYS A 51 -7.34 6.07 12.37
C LYS A 51 -8.03 7.09 13.31
N PRO A 52 -8.57 6.72 14.48
CA PRO A 52 -9.19 7.72 15.35
C PRO A 52 -8.21 8.62 16.14
N LEU A 53 -6.87 8.44 16.11
CA LEU A 53 -6.08 8.90 17.26
C LEU A 53 -4.94 9.90 17.02
N SER A 54 -5.10 11.02 17.72
CA SER A 54 -4.10 11.93 18.30
C SER A 54 -3.08 11.26 19.26
N TYR A 55 -2.79 9.96 19.18
CA TYR A 55 -2.08 9.21 20.25
C TYR A 55 -1.13 8.12 19.76
N LEU A 56 -0.32 8.35 18.72
CA LEU A 56 0.80 7.46 18.37
C LEU A 56 2.15 8.15 18.60
N GLY A 57 2.43 8.56 19.84
CA GLY A 57 3.63 9.36 20.15
C GLY A 57 4.84 8.57 20.64
N SER A 58 4.66 7.46 21.36
CA SER A 58 5.80 6.82 22.06
C SER A 58 5.76 5.29 22.12
N GLN A 59 4.60 4.67 22.34
CA GLN A 59 4.51 3.22 22.54
C GLN A 59 4.58 2.41 21.23
N VAL A 60 4.09 2.99 20.14
CA VAL A 60 4.20 2.41 18.79
C VAL A 60 5.66 2.31 18.36
N MET A 61 6.49 3.29 18.73
CA MET A 61 7.91 3.31 18.34
C MET A 61 8.68 2.09 18.86
N VAL A 62 8.49 1.75 20.14
CA VAL A 62 9.17 0.61 20.78
C VAL A 62 8.70 -0.71 20.16
N PHE A 63 7.41 -0.82 19.84
CA PHE A 63 6.86 -2.02 19.19
C PHE A 63 7.44 -2.23 17.78
N PHE A 64 7.64 -1.14 17.02
CA PHE A 64 8.10 -1.23 15.63
C PHE A 64 9.61 -1.15 15.45
N GLU A 65 10.41 -0.95 16.50
CA GLU A 65 11.88 -0.84 16.44
C GLU A 65 12.55 -1.89 15.54
N PRO A 66 12.18 -3.20 15.56
CA PRO A 66 12.80 -4.21 14.68
C PRO A 66 12.58 -3.96 13.19
N PHE A 67 11.50 -3.25 12.83
CA PHE A 67 11.10 -2.95 11.46
C PHE A 67 11.54 -1.56 11.02
N VAL A 68 11.64 -0.61 11.95
CA VAL A 68 12.01 0.79 11.69
C VAL A 68 13.34 0.87 10.96
N HIS A 69 14.37 0.17 11.44
CA HIS A 69 15.69 0.18 10.78
C HIS A 69 15.70 -0.47 9.39
N ALA A 70 14.78 -1.39 9.11
CA ALA A 70 14.63 -2.00 7.79
C ALA A 70 13.89 -1.09 6.79
N LEU A 71 13.09 -0.15 7.29
CA LEU A 71 12.25 0.75 6.48
C LEU A 71 12.84 2.16 6.36
N PHE A 72 13.51 2.66 7.40
CA PHE A 72 13.85 4.07 7.53
C PHE A 72 15.27 4.29 8.09
N ASN A 73 15.87 5.40 7.67
CA ASN A 73 16.89 6.09 8.47
C ASN A 73 16.22 7.08 9.45
N LEU A 74 16.97 7.58 10.45
CA LEU A 74 16.43 8.49 11.47
C LEU A 74 15.68 9.72 10.88
N PRO A 75 16.19 10.40 9.83
CA PRO A 75 15.45 11.50 9.19
C PRO A 75 14.12 11.08 8.55
N GLU A 76 14.10 9.99 7.79
CA GLU A 76 12.88 9.49 7.15
C GLU A 76 11.84 9.06 8.18
N TYR A 77 12.29 8.52 9.31
CA TYR A 77 11.41 8.12 10.40
C TYR A 77 10.69 9.30 11.05
N ASN A 78 11.42 10.38 11.35
CA ASN A 78 10.84 11.60 11.92
C ASN A 78 9.85 12.27 10.96
N GLU A 79 10.15 12.23 9.66
CA GLU A 79 9.23 12.73 8.61
C GLU A 79 7.98 11.86 8.53
N PHE A 80 8.12 10.53 8.54
CA PHE A 80 7.00 9.60 8.55
C PHE A 80 6.09 9.82 9.78
N GLN A 81 6.66 9.97 10.96
CA GLN A 81 5.90 10.24 12.19
C GLN A 81 5.05 11.51 12.05
N GLN A 82 5.65 12.61 11.60
CA GLN A 82 4.93 13.87 11.38
C GLN A 82 3.84 13.75 10.31
N MET A 83 4.08 12.97 9.25
CA MET A 83 3.05 12.69 8.25
C MET A 83 1.85 11.97 8.87
N MET A 84 2.08 10.96 9.72
CA MET A 84 1.03 10.12 10.30
C MET A 84 0.21 10.81 11.39
N GLU A 85 0.59 12.01 11.85
CA GLU A 85 -0.25 12.84 12.73
C GLU A 85 -1.55 13.29 12.03
N ARG A 86 -1.54 13.32 10.68
CA ARG A 86 -2.71 13.68 9.87
C ARG A 86 -3.48 12.44 9.46
N ARG A 87 -4.77 12.43 9.78
CA ARG A 87 -5.68 11.32 9.47
C ARG A 87 -5.71 11.02 7.97
N GLU A 88 -5.65 12.04 7.13
CA GLU A 88 -5.67 11.93 5.68
C GLU A 88 -4.46 11.15 5.16
N ASN A 89 -3.30 11.29 5.80
CA ASN A 89 -2.10 10.56 5.42
C ASN A 89 -2.14 9.10 5.87
N VAL A 90 -2.77 8.80 7.01
CA VAL A 90 -3.05 7.42 7.44
C VAL A 90 -3.99 6.73 6.45
N GLU A 91 -5.02 7.44 6.00
CA GLU A 91 -5.93 6.96 4.94
C GLU A 91 -5.19 6.73 3.62
N ARG A 92 -4.36 7.69 3.19
CA ARG A 92 -3.52 7.55 1.98
C ARG A 92 -2.61 6.33 2.07
N LEU A 93 -1.99 6.05 3.22
CA LEU A 93 -1.14 4.87 3.41
C LEU A 93 -1.96 3.57 3.32
N LEU A 94 -3.11 3.51 3.98
CA LEU A 94 -3.98 2.33 3.96
C LEU A 94 -4.41 1.98 2.53
N GLN A 95 -4.95 2.95 1.80
CA GLN A 95 -5.41 2.76 0.41
C GLN A 95 -4.27 2.29 -0.51
N ARG A 96 -3.05 2.74 -0.23
CA ARG A 96 -1.87 2.38 -1.02
C ARG A 96 -1.41 0.96 -0.74
N ILE A 97 -1.47 0.51 0.52
CA ILE A 97 -1.24 -0.89 0.88
C ILE A 97 -2.29 -1.79 0.21
N GLU A 98 -3.58 -1.44 0.26
CA GLU A 98 -4.65 -2.20 -0.38
C GLU A 98 -4.43 -2.34 -1.89
N LYS A 99 -4.09 -1.22 -2.56
CA LYS A 99 -3.80 -1.21 -3.99
C LYS A 99 -2.65 -2.16 -4.34
N PHE A 100 -1.53 -2.04 -3.64
CA PHE A 100 -0.33 -2.84 -3.93
C PHE A 100 -0.53 -4.32 -3.61
N ASP A 101 -1.30 -4.66 -2.58
CA ASP A 101 -1.62 -6.06 -2.27
C ASP A 101 -2.51 -6.68 -3.36
N ALA A 102 -3.52 -5.94 -3.85
CA ALA A 102 -4.37 -6.37 -4.95
C ALA A 102 -3.57 -6.60 -6.24
N GLU A 103 -2.66 -5.68 -6.58
CA GLU A 103 -1.76 -5.80 -7.73
C GLU A 103 -0.85 -7.03 -7.61
N ALA A 104 -0.22 -7.23 -6.45
CA ALA A 104 0.65 -8.38 -6.19
C ALA A 104 -0.11 -9.71 -6.26
N TYR A 105 -1.35 -9.74 -5.77
CA TYR A 105 -2.22 -10.92 -5.84
C TYR A 105 -2.56 -11.30 -7.29
N GLU A 106 -2.97 -10.33 -8.12
CA GLU A 106 -3.29 -10.60 -9.53
C GLU A 106 -2.04 -11.01 -10.33
N GLU A 107 -0.87 -10.43 -10.04
CA GLU A 107 0.39 -10.85 -10.65
C GLU A 107 0.73 -12.30 -10.29
N GLU A 108 0.63 -12.67 -9.01
CA GLU A 108 0.92 -14.03 -8.55
C GLU A 108 -0.01 -15.06 -9.22
N LYS A 109 -1.30 -14.71 -9.32
CA LYS A 109 -2.33 -15.52 -9.99
C LYS A 109 -2.07 -15.66 -11.48
N ARG A 110 -1.67 -14.58 -12.17
CA ARG A 110 -1.28 -14.60 -13.58
C ARG A 110 -0.07 -15.51 -13.79
N ARG A 111 0.98 -15.35 -13.00
CA ARG A 111 2.19 -16.19 -13.04
C ARG A 111 1.86 -17.67 -12.85
N LYS A 112 0.97 -18.01 -11.90
CA LYS A 112 0.51 -19.39 -11.69
C LYS A 112 -0.26 -19.95 -12.90
N LYS A 113 -1.07 -19.12 -13.58
CA LYS A 113 -1.79 -19.53 -14.80
C LYS A 113 -0.84 -19.78 -15.97
N GLU A 114 0.10 -18.85 -16.21
CA GLU A 114 1.12 -18.96 -17.26
C GLU A 114 1.99 -20.20 -17.06
N ALA A 115 2.50 -20.42 -15.84
CA ALA A 115 3.30 -21.61 -15.50
C ALA A 115 2.52 -22.92 -15.70
N LYS A 116 1.21 -22.95 -15.39
CA LYS A 116 0.36 -24.11 -15.65
C LYS A 116 0.17 -24.36 -17.15
N LEU A 117 0.04 -23.30 -17.94
CA LEU A 117 -0.11 -23.41 -19.40
C LEU A 117 1.17 -23.93 -20.05
N MET A 118 2.33 -23.37 -19.70
CA MET A 118 3.64 -23.82 -20.19
C MET A 118 3.89 -25.30 -19.87
N ARG A 119 3.61 -25.73 -18.63
CA ARG A 119 3.73 -27.15 -18.26
C ARG A 119 2.81 -28.07 -19.08
N ARG A 120 1.62 -27.60 -19.47
CA ARG A 120 0.69 -28.37 -20.31
C ARG A 120 1.17 -28.46 -21.76
N THR A 121 1.67 -27.37 -22.32
CA THR A 121 2.19 -27.34 -23.70
C THR A 121 3.45 -28.18 -23.83
N GLU A 122 4.38 -28.10 -22.89
CA GLU A 122 5.58 -28.94 -22.82
C GLU A 122 5.23 -30.43 -22.76
N LYS A 123 4.33 -30.82 -21.83
CA LYS A 123 3.88 -32.22 -21.72
C LYS A 123 3.23 -32.74 -23.01
N ARG A 124 2.41 -31.93 -23.67
CA ARG A 124 1.79 -32.29 -24.96
C ARG A 124 2.84 -32.46 -26.06
N SER A 125 3.77 -31.51 -26.18
CA SER A 125 4.86 -31.57 -27.16
C SER A 125 5.74 -32.80 -26.95
N PHE A 126 6.10 -33.08 -25.70
CA PHE A 126 6.86 -34.28 -25.34
C PHE A 126 6.12 -35.57 -25.67
N SER A 127 4.82 -35.65 -25.33
CA SER A 127 3.98 -36.81 -25.65
C SER A 127 3.86 -37.03 -27.16
N PHE A 128 3.76 -35.96 -27.95
CA PHE A 128 3.66 -36.03 -29.41
C PHE A 128 4.96 -36.51 -30.06
N LYS A 129 6.12 -35.98 -29.62
CA LYS A 129 7.45 -36.47 -30.06
C LYS A 129 7.63 -37.96 -29.79
N ARG A 130 7.15 -38.45 -28.64
CA ARG A 130 7.23 -39.86 -28.25
C ARG A 130 6.36 -40.79 -29.12
N LEU A 131 5.25 -40.28 -29.67
CA LEU A 131 4.39 -41.04 -30.57
C LEU A 131 4.98 -41.17 -31.98
N LEU A 132 5.69 -40.14 -32.48
CA LEU A 132 6.26 -40.12 -33.82
C LEU A 132 7.62 -40.82 -33.96
N GLY A 133 8.36 -41.01 -32.87
CA GLY A 133 9.68 -41.67 -32.87
C GLY A 133 9.63 -43.18 -32.64
N ARG A 134 8.55 -43.85 -33.07
CA ARG A 134 8.31 -45.28 -32.83
C ARG A 134 8.34 -46.04 -34.16
N GLU A 135 9.53 -46.15 -34.74
CA GLU A 135 9.91 -47.13 -35.79
C GLU A 135 11.25 -47.78 -35.41
#